data_AF-A0A6A6GSC7-F1
#
_entry.id   AF-A0A6A6GSC7-F1
#
_cell.length_a   1.000
_cell.length_b   1.000
_cell.length_c   1.000
_cell.angle_alpha   90.00
_cell.angle_beta   90.00
_cell.angle_gamma   90.00
#
_symmetry.space_group_name_H-M   'P 1'
#
loop_
_entity.id
_entity.type
_entity.pdbx_description
1 polymer ?
#
loop_
_entity_poly.entity_id
_entity_poly.type
_entity_poly.pdbx_seq_one_letter_code
_entity_poly.pdbx_strand_id
1 'polypeptide(L)'
;GLGFDKGVTYHTQTDYWGDNETLADELWESIDTAPMVIALSYEEAYKRGLSWSVPWFWDDDKGIYLVKAFHSMHCLKLLRKAIRDYAWNRDNPVPLFHVDHCLDSLRQDIRCKADDTPMPSVNEAHKTGDGQILECRDWDGLVAWARHPDRHSCFEHINEYKDPVHKLEQFAFCPTDHPSHGVMTRYFEKFGHKDAFAE
;
A
#
# COMPACT_ATOMS: atom_id res chain seq x y z
N GLY A 1 -7.89 17.18 11.88
CA GLY A 1 -6.95 16.07 11.95
C GLY A 1 -5.55 16.60 12.12
N LEU A 2 -4.58 15.69 12.15
CA LEU A 2 -3.15 16.01 12.08
C LEU A 2 -2.81 16.53 10.67
N GLY A 3 -1.86 17.46 10.57
CA GLY A 3 -1.36 17.95 9.28
C GLY A 3 -0.24 17.06 8.72
N PHE A 4 0.03 17.18 7.42
CA PHE A 4 1.22 16.57 6.79
C PHE A 4 2.46 17.45 7.02
N ASP A 5 2.90 17.59 8.27
CA ASP A 5 3.99 18.49 8.68
C ASP A 5 5.28 17.76 9.12
N LYS A 6 5.22 16.43 9.22
CA LYS A 6 6.35 15.58 9.63
C LYS A 6 7.02 14.92 8.43
N GLY A 7 8.20 15.44 8.05
CA GLY A 7 9.07 14.79 7.07
C GLY A 7 9.63 13.47 7.59
N VAL A 8 9.49 12.41 6.81
CA VAL A 8 10.11 11.10 7.04
C VAL A 8 10.82 10.65 5.78
N THR A 9 12.00 10.08 5.93
CA THR A 9 12.76 9.53 4.79
C THR A 9 12.26 8.13 4.49
N TYR A 10 11.95 7.87 3.22
CA TYR A 10 11.71 6.50 2.74
C TYR A 10 13.03 5.76 2.65
N HIS A 11 13.05 4.54 3.16
CA HIS A 11 14.20 3.66 3.06
C HIS A 11 13.77 2.37 2.41
N THR A 12 14.46 1.96 1.34
CA THR A 12 14.22 0.64 0.75
C THR A 12 14.46 -0.41 1.81
N GLN A 13 15.62 -0.41 2.47
CA GLN A 13 16.01 -1.36 3.53
C GLN A 13 15.90 -0.76 4.92
N THR A 14 15.24 -1.47 5.84
CA THR A 14 15.10 -1.09 7.26
C THR A 14 15.25 -2.32 8.16
N ASP A 15 15.40 -2.12 9.46
CA ASP A 15 15.48 -3.24 10.41
C ASP A 15 14.18 -4.08 10.48
N TYR A 16 13.07 -3.60 9.89
CA TYR A 16 11.80 -4.35 9.81
C TYR A 16 11.82 -5.43 8.72
N TRP A 17 12.81 -5.42 7.83
CA TRP A 17 13.05 -6.48 6.86
C TRP A 17 14.55 -6.53 6.50
N GLY A 18 15.23 -7.62 6.87
CA GLY A 18 16.66 -7.76 6.63
C GLY A 18 17.20 -9.09 7.15
N ASP A 19 18.51 -9.28 7.02
CA ASP A 19 19.18 -10.55 7.31
C ASP A 19 18.98 -11.02 8.77
N ASN A 20 18.75 -10.08 9.70
CA ASN A 20 18.43 -10.40 11.09
C ASN A 20 16.91 -10.56 11.27
N GLU A 21 16.40 -11.73 10.91
CA GLU A 21 14.96 -12.02 11.00
C GLU A 21 14.40 -11.92 12.43
N THR A 22 15.19 -12.30 13.44
CA THR A 22 14.77 -12.20 14.85
C THR A 22 14.51 -10.75 15.24
N LEU A 23 15.41 -9.83 14.88
CA LEU A 23 15.22 -8.41 15.12
C LEU A 23 13.98 -7.89 14.38
N ALA A 24 13.80 -8.29 13.13
CA ALA A 24 12.62 -7.91 12.36
C ALA A 24 11.33 -8.37 13.04
N ASP A 25 11.25 -9.63 13.48
CA ASP A 25 10.10 -10.17 14.21
C ASP A 25 9.83 -9.40 15.52
N GLU A 26 10.86 -9.12 16.31
CA GLU A 26 10.75 -8.30 17.53
C GLU A 26 10.21 -6.90 17.24
N LEU A 27 10.72 -6.24 16.19
CA LEU A 27 10.27 -4.91 15.79
C LEU A 27 8.82 -4.92 15.31
N TRP A 28 8.40 -5.90 14.52
CA TRP A 28 7.02 -6.06 14.09
C TRP A 28 6.08 -6.30 15.27
N GLU A 29 6.46 -7.17 16.21
CA GLU A 29 5.67 -7.42 17.41
C GLU A 29 5.56 -6.17 18.30
N SER A 30 6.63 -5.37 18.38
CA SER A 30 6.67 -4.13 19.17
C SER A 30 5.74 -3.01 18.67
N ILE A 31 5.21 -3.11 17.44
CA ILE A 31 4.28 -2.12 16.90
C ILE A 31 2.97 -2.17 17.70
N ASP A 32 2.79 -1.16 18.57
CA ASP A 32 1.58 -0.96 19.33
C ASP A 32 0.45 -0.42 18.44
N THR A 33 -0.64 -1.18 18.39
CA THR A 33 -1.87 -0.82 17.66
C THR A 33 -3.05 -0.60 18.61
N ALA A 34 -2.84 -0.64 19.92
CA ALA A 34 -3.87 -0.37 20.92
C ALA A 34 -4.53 1.02 20.80
N PRO A 35 -3.82 2.11 20.40
CA PRO A 35 -4.44 3.42 20.17
C PRO A 35 -5.45 3.47 19.01
N MET A 36 -5.73 2.33 18.37
CA MET A 36 -6.73 2.19 17.33
C MET A 36 -8.12 2.58 17.81
N VAL A 37 -8.52 2.22 19.03
CA VAL A 37 -9.91 2.39 19.48
C VAL A 37 -10.04 3.70 20.25
N ILE A 38 -10.90 4.58 19.77
CA ILE A 38 -11.21 5.88 20.39
C ILE A 38 -12.71 6.01 20.65
N ALA A 39 -13.08 6.87 21.60
CA ALA A 39 -14.48 7.25 21.84
C ALA A 39 -14.68 8.73 21.46
N LEU A 40 -15.69 9.01 20.63
CA LEU A 40 -16.05 10.37 20.22
C LEU A 40 -17.52 10.65 20.59
N SER A 41 -17.83 11.87 21.01
CA SER A 41 -19.24 12.24 21.20
C SER A 41 -19.98 12.18 19.87
N TYR A 42 -21.26 11.81 19.90
CA TYR A 42 -22.08 11.80 18.69
C TYR A 42 -22.19 13.20 18.06
N GLU A 43 -22.14 14.26 18.87
CA GLU A 43 -22.09 15.64 18.38
C GLU A 43 -20.81 15.93 17.57
N GLU A 44 -19.65 15.54 18.09
CA GLU A 44 -18.36 15.70 17.40
C GLU A 44 -18.30 14.85 16.13
N ALA A 45 -18.78 13.61 16.21
CA ALA A 45 -18.83 12.69 15.08
C ALA A 45 -19.70 13.23 13.95
N TYR A 46 -20.90 13.72 14.28
CA TYR A 46 -21.80 14.33 13.31
C TYR A 46 -21.19 15.56 12.63
N LYS A 47 -20.54 16.46 13.39
CA LYS A 47 -19.85 17.64 12.85
C LYS A 47 -18.72 17.28 11.87
N ARG A 48 -18.13 16.09 12.01
CA ARG A 48 -17.09 15.55 11.13
C ARG A 48 -17.63 14.72 9.97
N GLY A 49 -18.96 14.60 9.84
CA GLY A 49 -19.59 13.77 8.80
C GLY A 49 -19.39 12.27 9.02
N LEU A 50 -19.10 11.84 10.26
CA LEU A 50 -19.00 10.43 10.60
C LEU A 50 -20.39 9.83 10.78
N SER A 51 -20.56 8.58 10.35
CA SER A 51 -21.79 7.83 10.59
C SER A 51 -21.92 7.41 12.06
N TRP A 52 -23.13 7.04 12.48
CA TRP A 52 -23.37 6.47 13.81
C TRP A 52 -22.46 5.26 14.06
N SER A 53 -22.07 5.10 15.32
CA SER A 53 -21.24 4.00 15.78
C SER A 53 -21.79 3.42 17.08
N VAL A 54 -21.45 2.17 17.36
CA VAL A 54 -21.87 1.50 18.60
C VAL A 54 -21.49 2.31 19.84
N PRO A 55 -22.35 2.37 20.87
CA PRO A 55 -22.09 3.15 22.07
C PRO A 55 -20.82 2.71 22.78
N TRP A 56 -20.14 3.65 23.41
CA TRP A 56 -19.01 3.33 24.28
C TRP A 56 -19.51 2.85 25.64
N PHE A 57 -18.96 1.73 26.12
CA PHE A 57 -19.43 1.03 27.33
C PHE A 57 -19.56 1.88 28.61
N TRP A 58 -18.88 3.02 28.66
CA TRP A 58 -18.82 3.90 29.83
C TRP A 58 -19.59 5.22 29.66
N ASP A 59 -20.08 5.53 28.46
CA ASP A 59 -20.74 6.81 28.14
C ASP A 59 -21.55 6.65 26.83
N ASP A 60 -22.87 6.55 26.97
CA ASP A 60 -23.80 6.34 25.86
C ASP A 60 -23.97 7.58 24.97
N ASP A 61 -23.42 8.75 25.34
CA ASP A 61 -23.38 9.93 24.45
C ASP A 61 -22.20 9.88 23.47
N LYS A 62 -21.39 8.80 23.54
CA LYS A 62 -20.22 8.57 22.70
C LYS A 62 -20.32 7.26 21.94
N GLY A 63 -19.77 7.27 20.73
CA GLY A 63 -19.57 6.07 19.92
C GLY A 63 -18.11 5.63 19.91
N ILE A 64 -17.88 4.33 19.68
CA ILE A 64 -16.54 3.74 19.52
C ILE A 64 -16.10 3.84 18.05
N TYR A 65 -14.92 4.39 17.76
CA TYR A 65 -14.38 4.46 16.40
C TYR A 65 -13.00 3.85 16.34
N LEU A 66 -12.65 3.27 15.19
CA LEU A 66 -11.31 2.76 14.92
C LEU A 66 -10.54 3.78 14.06
N VAL A 67 -9.39 4.24 14.52
CA VAL A 67 -8.51 5.10 13.74
C VAL A 67 -7.91 4.29 12.58
N LYS A 68 -8.12 4.78 11.36
CA LYS A 68 -7.80 4.06 10.13
C LYS A 68 -6.35 3.61 10.04
N ALA A 69 -5.37 4.46 10.34
CA ALA A 69 -3.95 4.09 10.27
C ALA A 69 -3.60 2.91 11.18
N PHE A 70 -4.11 2.91 12.41
CA PHE A 70 -3.86 1.81 13.35
C PHE A 70 -4.58 0.53 12.91
N HIS A 71 -5.81 0.62 12.39
CA HIS A 71 -6.51 -0.53 11.83
C HIS A 71 -5.75 -1.12 10.63
N SER A 72 -5.28 -0.27 9.71
CA SER A 72 -4.44 -0.70 8.58
C SER A 72 -3.14 -1.37 9.05
N MET A 73 -2.48 -0.82 10.07
CA MET A 73 -1.26 -1.41 10.65
C MET A 73 -1.52 -2.77 11.29
N HIS A 74 -2.63 -2.90 12.03
CA HIS A 74 -3.05 -4.16 12.63
C HIS A 74 -3.32 -5.23 11.56
N CYS A 75 -4.06 -4.90 10.50
CA CYS A 75 -4.27 -5.80 9.37
C CYS A 75 -2.95 -6.20 8.70
N LEU A 76 -2.01 -5.27 8.53
CA LEU A 76 -0.70 -5.55 7.95
C LEU A 76 0.12 -6.53 8.82
N LYS A 77 0.10 -6.38 10.15
CA LYS A 77 0.70 -7.35 11.08
C LYS A 77 0.10 -8.75 10.92
N LEU A 78 -1.24 -8.84 10.82
CA LEU A 78 -1.93 -10.11 10.61
C LEU A 78 -1.57 -10.75 9.26
N LEU A 79 -1.48 -9.95 8.19
CA LEU A 79 -1.05 -10.42 6.87
C LEU A 79 0.37 -10.98 6.91
N ARG A 80 1.31 -10.25 7.53
CA ARG A 80 2.68 -10.72 7.70
C ARG A 80 2.72 -12.07 8.42
N LYS A 81 2.00 -12.18 9.56
CA LYS A 81 1.92 -13.42 10.32
C LYS A 81 1.37 -14.56 9.47
N ALA A 82 0.25 -14.33 8.77
CA ALA A 82 -0.37 -15.35 7.92
C ALA A 82 0.56 -15.81 6.79
N ILE A 83 1.27 -14.89 6.13
CA ILE A 83 2.21 -15.23 5.06
C ILE A 83 3.40 -16.02 5.60
N ARG A 84 3.99 -15.60 6.72
CA ARG A 84 5.13 -16.33 7.33
C ARG A 84 4.72 -17.71 7.84
N ASP A 85 3.57 -17.82 8.49
CA ASP A 85 3.02 -19.11 8.93
C ASP A 85 2.73 -20.03 7.72
N TYR A 86 2.25 -19.47 6.60
CA TYR A 86 2.01 -20.22 5.37
C TYR A 86 3.31 -20.67 4.69
N ALA A 87 4.31 -19.79 4.62
CA ALA A 87 5.57 -20.03 3.95
C ALA A 87 6.51 -20.96 4.74
N TRP A 88 6.27 -21.12 6.03
CA TRP A 88 7.08 -21.95 6.92
C TRP A 88 7.25 -23.37 6.38
N ASN A 89 8.50 -23.76 6.13
CA ASN A 89 8.88 -25.08 5.61
C ASN A 89 8.21 -25.44 4.27
N ARG A 90 7.98 -24.45 3.41
CA ARG A 90 7.45 -24.63 2.05
C ARG A 90 8.32 -23.95 1.01
N ASP A 91 8.32 -24.52 -0.19
CA ASP A 91 8.83 -23.85 -1.38
C ASP A 91 7.81 -22.78 -1.80
N ASN A 92 8.27 -21.53 -1.92
CA ASN A 92 7.43 -20.41 -2.28
C ASN A 92 7.82 -19.88 -3.67
N PRO A 93 6.85 -19.60 -4.55
CA PRO A 93 7.14 -19.05 -5.88
C PRO A 93 7.70 -17.62 -5.81
N VAL A 94 7.39 -16.89 -4.72
CA VAL A 94 7.96 -15.56 -4.42
C VAL A 94 8.89 -15.71 -3.22
N PRO A 95 10.16 -15.27 -3.31
CA PRO A 95 11.08 -15.32 -2.17
C PRO A 95 10.57 -14.50 -0.97
N LEU A 96 10.70 -15.04 0.24
CA LEU A 96 10.21 -14.37 1.46
C LEU A 96 10.83 -12.99 1.67
N PHE A 97 12.12 -12.81 1.37
CA PHE A 97 12.76 -11.50 1.47
C PHE A 97 12.07 -10.43 0.62
N HIS A 98 11.54 -10.80 -0.55
CA HIS A 98 10.81 -9.88 -1.43
C HIS A 98 9.47 -9.51 -0.80
N VAL A 99 8.77 -10.49 -0.22
CA VAL A 99 7.51 -10.26 0.50
C VAL A 99 7.74 -9.34 1.71
N ASP A 100 8.75 -9.59 2.54
CA ASP A 100 9.03 -8.77 3.71
C ASP A 100 9.40 -7.33 3.34
N HIS A 101 10.19 -7.14 2.27
CA HIS A 101 10.46 -5.81 1.71
C HIS A 101 9.16 -5.08 1.34
N CYS A 102 8.26 -5.74 0.62
CA CYS A 102 6.96 -5.17 0.25
C CYS A 102 6.13 -4.82 1.48
N LEU A 103 6.09 -5.71 2.50
CA LEU A 103 5.36 -5.47 3.74
C LEU A 103 5.93 -4.27 4.53
N ASP A 104 7.25 -4.10 4.59
CA ASP A 104 7.84 -2.91 5.22
C ASP A 104 7.58 -1.64 4.41
N SER A 105 7.59 -1.70 3.07
CA SER A 105 7.20 -0.55 2.25
C SER A 105 5.76 -0.10 2.57
N LEU A 106 4.81 -1.04 2.68
CA LEU A 106 3.43 -0.73 3.08
C LEU A 106 3.36 -0.21 4.52
N ARG A 107 4.19 -0.72 5.43
CA ARG A 107 4.29 -0.21 6.81
C ARG A 107 4.75 1.25 6.81
N GLN A 108 5.76 1.59 6.00
CA GLN A 108 6.24 2.96 5.84
C GLN A 108 5.14 3.86 5.26
N ASP A 109 4.38 3.40 4.26
CA ASP A 109 3.27 4.16 3.68
C ASP A 109 2.15 4.43 4.69
N ILE A 110 1.76 3.44 5.50
CA ILE A 110 0.77 3.62 6.56
C ILE A 110 1.24 4.66 7.58
N ARG A 111 2.52 4.62 7.98
CA ARG A 111 3.09 5.60 8.93
C ARG A 111 3.29 6.98 8.31
N CYS A 112 3.59 7.06 7.03
CA CYS A 112 3.76 8.30 6.29
C CYS A 112 2.41 9.00 6.10
N LYS A 113 1.37 8.24 5.71
CA LYS A 113 0.01 8.78 5.60
C LYS A 113 -0.57 9.15 6.96
N ALA A 114 -0.33 8.31 7.98
CA ALA A 114 -0.84 8.48 9.35
C ALA A 114 -2.34 8.87 9.38
N ASP A 115 -3.14 8.21 8.54
CA ASP A 115 -4.56 8.48 8.32
C ASP A 115 -5.36 8.42 9.64
N ASP A 116 -5.72 9.60 10.14
CA ASP A 116 -6.39 9.79 11.43
C ASP A 116 -7.92 9.73 11.33
N THR A 117 -8.45 9.33 10.16
CA THR A 117 -9.89 9.18 9.94
C THR A 117 -10.50 8.17 10.93
N PRO A 118 -11.47 8.57 11.76
CA PRO A 118 -12.21 7.65 12.61
C PRO A 118 -13.19 6.82 11.78
N MET A 119 -13.13 5.50 11.93
CA MET A 119 -13.97 4.54 11.23
C MET A 119 -15.04 4.02 12.21
N PRO A 120 -16.34 4.23 11.94
CA PRO A 120 -17.41 3.76 12.84
C PRO A 120 -17.34 2.24 13.03
N SER A 121 -17.48 1.82 14.27
CA SER A 121 -17.63 0.42 14.65
C SER A 121 -19.11 0.06 14.61
N VAL A 122 -19.43 -1.05 13.95
CA VAL A 122 -20.79 -1.58 13.87
C VAL A 122 -20.81 -2.99 14.47
N ASN A 123 -21.97 -3.43 14.96
CA ASN A 123 -22.16 -4.79 15.51
C ASN A 123 -22.19 -5.88 14.40
N GLU A 124 -21.31 -5.74 13.41
CA GLU A 124 -21.15 -6.66 12.28
C GLU A 124 -19.66 -6.86 12.03
N ALA A 125 -19.26 -8.14 11.90
CA ALA A 125 -17.87 -8.48 11.64
C ALA A 125 -17.43 -7.92 10.28
N HIS A 126 -16.20 -7.40 10.23
CA HIS A 126 -15.56 -6.89 9.00
C HIS A 126 -16.27 -5.71 8.32
N LYS A 127 -17.11 -4.97 9.06
CA LYS A 127 -17.85 -3.80 8.56
C LYS A 127 -17.37 -2.45 9.12
N THR A 128 -16.26 -2.44 9.85
CA THR A 128 -15.68 -1.22 10.41
C THR A 128 -15.45 -0.15 9.33
N GLY A 129 -16.14 0.98 9.49
CA GLY A 129 -16.11 2.13 8.59
C GLY A 129 -16.60 1.88 7.17
N ASP A 130 -17.41 0.84 6.94
CA ASP A 130 -18.14 0.69 5.69
C ASP A 130 -18.99 1.95 5.42
N GLY A 131 -18.92 2.50 4.21
CA GLY A 131 -19.54 3.77 3.84
C GLY A 131 -18.87 5.05 4.37
N GLN A 132 -17.77 4.96 5.14
CA GLN A 132 -17.01 6.14 5.57
C GLN A 132 -16.27 6.77 4.39
N ILE A 133 -16.46 8.08 4.21
CA ILE A 133 -15.76 8.84 3.18
C ILE A 133 -14.29 9.01 3.58
N LEU A 134 -13.40 8.74 2.63
CA LEU A 134 -11.95 8.94 2.75
C LEU A 134 -11.52 10.08 1.82
N GLU A 135 -10.65 10.95 2.31
CA GLU A 135 -9.98 11.94 1.48
C GLU A 135 -8.71 11.31 0.87
N CYS A 136 -8.76 11.10 -0.45
CA CYS A 136 -7.70 10.45 -1.23
C CYS A 136 -7.22 11.35 -2.36
N ARG A 137 -6.00 11.08 -2.85
CA ARG A 137 -5.57 11.63 -4.14
C ARG A 137 -6.40 10.98 -5.25
N ASP A 138 -6.71 11.76 -6.29
CA ASP A 138 -7.36 11.25 -7.48
C ASP A 138 -6.45 10.24 -8.19
N TRP A 139 -6.90 8.98 -8.26
CA TRP A 139 -6.16 7.90 -8.89
C TRP A 139 -6.06 8.07 -10.40
N ASP A 140 -7.15 8.47 -11.05
CA ASP A 140 -7.17 8.67 -12.50
C ASP A 140 -6.31 9.88 -12.88
N GLY A 141 -6.34 10.92 -12.05
CA GLY A 141 -5.42 12.05 -12.14
C GLY A 141 -3.95 11.63 -12.01
N LEU A 142 -3.61 10.73 -11.08
CA LEU A 142 -2.25 10.19 -10.95
C LEU A 142 -1.83 9.37 -12.17
N VAL A 143 -2.71 8.50 -12.67
CA VAL A 143 -2.47 7.70 -13.88
C VAL A 143 -2.25 8.62 -15.08
N ALA A 144 -3.09 9.62 -15.28
CA ALA A 144 -2.94 10.60 -16.35
C ALA A 144 -1.64 11.40 -16.23
N TRP A 145 -1.26 11.79 -15.01
CA TRP A 145 0.01 12.47 -14.75
C TRP A 145 1.22 11.60 -15.12
N ALA A 146 1.20 10.31 -14.76
CA ALA A 146 2.28 9.36 -15.03
C ALA A 146 2.37 8.99 -16.52
N ARG A 147 1.22 8.88 -17.21
CA ARG A 147 1.14 8.56 -18.63
C ARG A 147 1.27 9.77 -19.56
N HIS A 148 1.43 10.98 -19.03
CA HIS A 148 1.65 12.18 -19.83
C HIS A 148 2.87 12.01 -20.75
N PRO A 149 2.85 12.48 -22.02
CA PRO A 149 3.95 12.29 -22.97
C PRO A 149 5.33 12.77 -22.50
N ASP A 150 5.39 13.74 -21.59
CA ASP A 150 6.66 14.21 -21.00
C ASP A 150 7.28 13.26 -19.96
N ARG A 151 6.53 12.25 -19.49
CA ARG A 151 6.92 11.35 -18.39
C ARG A 151 6.76 9.87 -18.72
N HIS A 152 5.93 9.54 -19.71
CA HIS A 152 5.64 8.16 -20.10
C HIS A 152 6.94 7.44 -20.51
N SER A 153 7.38 6.45 -19.75
CA SER A 153 8.65 5.75 -20.00
C SER A 153 8.57 4.72 -21.14
N CYS A 154 7.40 4.59 -21.77
CA CYS A 154 7.08 3.54 -22.75
C CYS A 154 7.05 2.14 -22.15
N PHE A 155 6.97 2.06 -20.83
CA PHE A 155 6.93 0.83 -20.07
C PHE A 155 5.51 0.23 -20.06
N GLU A 156 5.43 -1.07 -20.28
CA GLU A 156 4.26 -1.90 -19.96
C GLU A 156 4.71 -3.24 -19.33
N HIS A 157 3.85 -3.79 -18.47
CA HIS A 157 4.04 -5.14 -17.97
C HIS A 157 3.69 -6.16 -19.05
N ILE A 158 4.69 -6.83 -19.61
CA ILE A 158 4.46 -8.00 -20.48
C ILE A 158 3.82 -9.15 -19.67
N ASN A 159 4.23 -9.30 -18.40
CA ASN A 159 3.61 -10.15 -17.40
C ASN A 159 3.80 -9.50 -16.02
N GLU A 160 2.76 -9.47 -15.20
CA GLU A 160 2.80 -8.86 -13.87
C GLU A 160 3.51 -9.73 -12.82
N TYR A 161 3.61 -11.03 -13.06
CA TYR A 161 4.08 -12.03 -12.08
C TYR A 161 5.39 -12.71 -12.49
N LYS A 162 5.92 -12.38 -13.66
CA LYS A 162 7.16 -12.97 -14.19
C LYS A 162 8.02 -11.89 -14.82
N ASP A 163 9.23 -11.74 -14.29
CA ASP A 163 10.21 -10.84 -14.86
C ASP A 163 10.73 -11.38 -16.20
N PRO A 164 10.78 -10.54 -17.25
CA PRO A 164 11.36 -10.94 -18.52
C PRO A 164 12.88 -10.97 -18.45
N VAL A 165 13.46 -11.97 -19.12
CA VAL A 165 14.91 -12.09 -19.35
C VAL A 165 15.40 -10.91 -20.18
N HIS A 166 14.63 -10.52 -21.21
CA HIS A 166 14.92 -9.37 -22.05
C HIS A 166 14.14 -8.14 -21.62
N LYS A 167 14.63 -7.48 -20.55
CA LYS A 167 13.96 -6.33 -19.91
C LYS A 167 13.60 -5.17 -20.83
N LEU A 168 14.38 -4.95 -21.89
CA LEU A 168 14.11 -3.86 -22.84
C LEU A 168 12.77 -4.03 -23.55
N GLU A 169 12.27 -5.26 -23.70
CA GLU A 169 10.96 -5.53 -24.30
C GLU A 169 9.82 -4.84 -23.52
N GLN A 170 9.97 -4.63 -22.22
CA GLN A 170 8.96 -3.91 -21.43
C GLN A 170 8.86 -2.44 -21.80
N PHE A 171 9.87 -1.86 -22.46
CA PHE A 171 9.91 -0.45 -22.83
C PHE A 171 9.53 -0.19 -24.30
N ALA A 172 8.91 -1.17 -24.96
CA ALA A 172 8.58 -1.14 -26.38
C ALA A 172 7.19 -0.54 -26.70
N PHE A 173 6.60 0.21 -25.77
CA PHE A 173 5.18 0.61 -25.83
C PHE A 173 4.96 2.13 -25.83
N CYS A 174 5.81 2.90 -26.52
CA CYS A 174 5.56 4.33 -26.67
C CYS A 174 4.29 4.57 -27.51
N PRO A 175 3.32 5.37 -27.04
CA PRO A 175 2.21 5.86 -27.85
C PRO A 175 2.69 6.60 -29.11
N THR A 176 1.88 6.68 -30.17
CA THR A 176 2.30 7.28 -31.46
C THR A 176 2.59 8.78 -31.38
N ASP A 177 1.94 9.49 -30.47
CA ASP A 177 2.14 10.91 -30.18
C ASP A 177 3.28 11.16 -29.18
N HIS A 178 3.92 10.10 -28.67
CA HIS A 178 5.03 10.21 -27.74
C HIS A 178 6.32 10.66 -28.44
N PRO A 179 7.10 11.61 -27.87
CA PRO A 179 8.34 12.11 -28.49
C PRO A 179 9.36 11.01 -28.83
N SER A 180 9.44 9.98 -28.01
CA SER A 180 10.38 8.86 -28.20
C SER A 180 9.85 7.75 -29.12
N HIS A 181 8.61 7.82 -29.61
CA HIS A 181 8.00 6.75 -30.42
C HIS A 181 8.87 6.41 -31.64
N GLY A 182 9.26 7.42 -32.42
CA GLY A 182 10.08 7.20 -33.62
C GLY A 182 11.48 6.63 -33.32
N VAL A 183 12.07 6.96 -32.15
CA VAL A 183 13.38 6.42 -31.75
C VAL A 183 13.25 4.95 -31.34
N MET A 184 12.23 4.64 -30.52
CA MET A 184 11.91 3.28 -30.10
C MET A 184 11.62 2.38 -31.30
N THR A 185 10.73 2.78 -32.20
CA THR A 185 10.36 1.98 -33.38
C THR A 185 11.59 1.66 -34.24
N ARG A 186 12.43 2.64 -34.56
CA ARG A 186 13.66 2.42 -35.32
C ARG A 186 14.64 1.46 -34.65
N TYR A 187 14.69 1.44 -33.32
CA TYR A 187 15.51 0.50 -32.58
C TYR A 187 15.03 -0.94 -32.82
N PHE A 188 13.75 -1.21 -32.58
CA PHE A 188 13.20 -2.56 -32.73
C PHE A 188 13.10 -3.02 -34.19
N GLU A 189 12.92 -2.11 -35.15
CA GLU A 189 13.03 -2.44 -36.59
C GLU A 189 14.43 -2.90 -36.96
N LYS A 190 15.47 -2.28 -36.40
CA LYS A 190 16.87 -2.59 -36.71
C LYS A 190 17.37 -3.84 -36.01
N PHE A 191 17.03 -4.02 -34.73
CA PHE A 191 17.59 -5.07 -33.89
C PHE A 191 16.62 -6.24 -33.67
N GLY A 192 15.36 -6.10 -34.05
CA GLY A 192 14.31 -7.07 -33.82
C GLY A 192 13.80 -7.09 -32.37
N HIS A 193 12.59 -7.59 -32.18
CA HIS A 193 12.11 -8.03 -30.88
C HIS A 193 12.70 -9.38 -30.52
N LYS A 194 12.88 -9.61 -29.22
CA LYS A 194 13.19 -10.92 -28.67
C LYS A 194 11.99 -11.47 -27.91
N ASP A 195 11.91 -12.80 -27.78
CA ASP A 195 10.98 -13.41 -26.84
C ASP A 195 11.38 -12.98 -25.43
N ALA A 196 10.49 -12.25 -24.75
CA ALA A 196 10.76 -11.65 -23.45
C ALA A 196 11.22 -12.68 -22.39
N PHE A 197 10.90 -13.96 -22.55
CA PHE A 197 11.18 -15.01 -21.56
C PHE A 197 12.13 -16.12 -22.04
N ALA A 198 12.61 -16.07 -23.28
CA ALA A 198 13.62 -17.02 -23.77
C ALA A 198 15.03 -16.65 -23.27
N GLU A 199 15.86 -17.66 -23.05
CA GLU A 199 17.28 -17.51 -22.65
C GLU A 199 18.21 -17.21 -23.83
#